data_AF-A0AAE8ZWU4-F1
#
_entry.id   AF-A0AAE8ZWU4-F1
#
_cell.length_a   1.000
_cell.length_b   1.000
_cell.length_c   1.000
_cell.angle_alpha   90.00
_cell.angle_beta   90.00
_cell.angle_gamma   90.00
#
_symmetry.space_group_name_H-M   'P 1'
#
loop_
_entity.id
_entity.type
_entity.pdbx_description
1 polymer ?
#
loop_
_entity_poly.entity_id
_entity_poly.type
_entity_poly.pdbx_seq_one_letter_code
_entity_poly.pdbx_strand_id
1 'polypeptide(L)'
;MPKGHTGESGFMQYVSLQIDPSLDWNTLEWIKTKTKLPVIVKGVMRGDDALLALGAGADGIIVSNHGGRQMDSSIATIEALPEVLAAVDKRIPVWMDGGVRNGRDIFKAVALGARGVFVGRPVLWGLATSGSSGVVAVLGILQKEFLHSMQLSGYRSIEELQKDDRAVVHASKL
;
A
#
# COMPACT_ATOMS: atom_id res chain seq x y z
N MET A 1 4.21 29.79 10.20
CA MET A 1 3.03 28.96 9.86
C MET A 1 1.79 29.83 9.98
N PRO A 2 0.77 29.63 9.12
CA PRO A 2 -0.54 30.26 9.30
C PRO A 2 -1.06 29.95 10.71
N LYS A 3 -1.75 30.91 11.33
CA LYS A 3 -2.51 30.61 12.54
C LYS A 3 -3.67 29.70 12.12
N GLY A 4 -3.69 28.47 12.63
CA GLY A 4 -4.79 27.53 12.38
C GLY A 4 -6.12 28.13 12.82
N HIS A 5 -7.22 27.72 12.17
CA HIS A 5 -8.56 27.96 12.72
C HIS A 5 -8.73 27.16 14.02
N THR A 6 -9.59 27.62 14.93
CA THR A 6 -9.88 26.92 16.19
C THR A 6 -10.28 25.47 15.92
N GLY A 7 -9.51 24.52 16.46
CA GLY A 7 -9.72 23.07 16.27
C GLY A 7 -8.92 22.44 15.13
N GLU A 8 -8.19 23.23 14.33
CA GLU A 8 -7.39 22.73 13.21
C GLU A 8 -5.89 22.92 13.41
N SER A 9 -5.10 21.99 12.86
CA SER A 9 -3.66 22.13 12.79
C SER A 9 -3.27 23.17 11.74
N GLY A 10 -2.67 24.29 12.15
CA GLY A 10 -2.15 25.31 11.22
C GLY A 10 -1.07 24.76 10.26
N PHE A 11 -0.39 23.68 10.64
CA PHE A 11 0.52 22.95 9.74
C PHE A 11 -0.26 22.22 8.64
N MET A 12 -1.36 21.53 8.98
CA MET A 12 -2.17 20.82 7.99
C MET A 12 -2.82 21.79 6.99
N GLN A 13 -3.25 22.96 7.45
CA GLN A 13 -3.75 24.01 6.56
C GLN A 13 -2.66 24.47 5.58
N TYR A 14 -1.46 24.77 6.08
CA TYR A 14 -0.34 25.16 5.23
C TYR A 14 -0.01 24.09 4.17
N VAL A 15 0.13 22.83 4.57
CA VAL A 15 0.45 21.74 3.65
C VAL A 15 -0.65 21.56 2.60
N SER A 16 -1.93 21.66 2.99
CA SER A 16 -3.05 21.51 2.07
C SER A 16 -3.03 22.58 0.97
N LEU A 17 -2.58 23.80 1.28
CA LEU A 17 -2.42 24.88 0.30
C LEU A 17 -1.26 24.66 -0.69
N GLN A 18 -0.37 23.69 -0.43
CA GLN A 18 0.75 23.37 -1.31
C GLN A 18 0.48 22.13 -2.16
N ILE A 19 -0.65 21.45 -1.97
CA ILE A 19 -1.06 20.32 -2.82
C ILE A 19 -1.56 20.90 -4.14
N ASP A 20 -0.82 20.61 -5.21
CA ASP A 20 -1.18 21.01 -6.57
C ASP A 20 -2.25 20.04 -7.11
N PRO A 21 -3.46 20.49 -7.47
CA PRO A 21 -4.49 19.64 -8.05
C PRO A 21 -4.31 19.44 -9.56
N SER A 22 -3.36 20.14 -10.20
CA SER A 22 -3.09 20.06 -11.64
C SER A 22 -2.10 18.95 -12.03
N LEU A 23 -1.62 18.17 -11.05
CA LEU A 23 -0.66 17.10 -11.29
C LEU A 23 -1.21 16.06 -12.25
N ASP A 24 -0.34 15.64 -13.16
CA ASP A 24 -0.59 14.63 -14.18
C ASP A 24 0.62 13.66 -14.27
N TRP A 25 0.59 12.76 -15.24
CA TRP A 25 1.69 11.79 -15.42
C TRP A 25 3.02 12.44 -15.85
N ASN A 26 3.01 13.61 -16.49
CA ASN A 26 4.23 14.36 -16.82
C ASN A 26 4.96 14.82 -15.54
N THR A 27 4.23 15.01 -14.45
CA THR A 27 4.82 15.30 -13.13
C THR A 27 5.75 14.18 -12.68
N LEU A 28 5.37 12.91 -12.90
CA LEU A 28 6.22 11.77 -12.52
C LEU A 28 7.52 11.76 -13.34
N GLU A 29 7.43 12.00 -14.64
CA GLU A 29 8.61 12.14 -15.49
C GLU A 29 9.54 13.26 -15.00
N TRP A 30 8.96 14.42 -14.66
CA TRP A 30 9.71 15.53 -14.08
C TRP A 30 10.37 15.15 -12.75
N ILE A 31 9.68 14.47 -11.82
CA ILE A 31 10.25 14.01 -10.55
C ILE A 31 11.45 13.09 -10.81
N LYS A 32 11.34 12.18 -11.77
CA LYS A 32 12.44 11.29 -12.17
C LYS A 32 13.67 12.05 -12.69
N THR A 33 13.51 13.27 -13.22
CA THR A 33 14.66 14.13 -13.56
C THR A 33 15.34 14.76 -12.34
N LYS A 34 14.67 14.81 -11.18
CA LYS A 34 15.16 15.48 -9.96
C LYS A 34 15.85 14.54 -8.98
N THR A 35 15.72 13.23 -9.15
CA THR A 35 16.30 12.24 -8.23
C THR A 35 16.78 10.99 -8.95
N LYS A 36 17.76 10.30 -8.34
CA LYS A 36 18.18 8.94 -8.74
C LYS A 36 17.56 7.86 -7.86
N LEU A 37 16.82 8.24 -6.83
CA LEU A 37 16.12 7.29 -5.97
C LEU A 37 14.94 6.66 -6.72
N PRO A 38 14.57 5.41 -6.40
CA PRO A 38 13.34 4.82 -6.91
C PRO A 38 12.12 5.66 -6.55
N VAL A 39 11.22 5.89 -7.51
CA VAL A 39 9.97 6.62 -7.33
C VAL A 39 8.81 5.64 -7.39
N ILE A 40 8.10 5.50 -6.27
CA ILE A 40 6.99 4.57 -6.10
C ILE A 40 5.68 5.36 -6.11
N VAL A 41 4.76 5.03 -7.02
CA VAL A 41 3.47 5.71 -7.13
C VAL A 41 2.48 5.09 -6.14
N LYS A 42 2.01 5.87 -5.18
CA LYS A 42 1.06 5.43 -4.14
C LYS A 42 -0.31 6.01 -4.41
N GLY A 43 -1.33 5.16 -4.44
CA GLY A 43 -2.71 5.60 -4.70
C GLY A 43 -3.37 4.96 -5.92
N VAL A 44 -2.65 4.09 -6.63
CA VAL A 44 -3.15 3.41 -7.83
C VAL A 44 -4.16 2.34 -7.41
N MET A 45 -5.39 2.46 -7.89
CA MET A 45 -6.51 1.56 -7.53
C MET A 45 -7.15 0.88 -8.75
N ARG A 46 -6.60 1.11 -9.96
CA ARG A 46 -7.11 0.61 -11.25
C ARG A 46 -5.96 0.15 -12.14
N GLY A 47 -6.24 -0.78 -13.05
CA GLY A 47 -5.24 -1.31 -13.99
C GLY A 47 -4.80 -0.30 -15.05
N ASP A 48 -5.71 0.56 -15.52
CA ASP A 48 -5.38 1.62 -16.49
C ASP A 48 -4.40 2.65 -15.92
N ASP A 49 -4.62 3.12 -14.70
CA ASP A 49 -3.68 3.99 -13.98
C ASP A 49 -2.34 3.30 -13.71
N ALA A 50 -2.33 1.98 -13.50
CA ALA A 50 -1.09 1.23 -13.33
C ALA A 50 -0.25 1.20 -14.62
N LEU A 51 -0.90 1.10 -15.79
CA LEU A 51 -0.23 1.20 -17.09
C LEU A 51 0.33 2.60 -17.34
N LEU A 52 -0.41 3.65 -16.96
CA LEU A 52 0.06 5.03 -17.07
C LEU A 52 1.25 5.31 -16.15
N ALA A 53 1.20 4.84 -14.89
CA ALA A 53 2.31 4.93 -13.96
C ALA A 53 3.58 4.23 -14.50
N LEU A 54 3.42 3.04 -15.08
CA LEU A 54 4.52 2.32 -15.72
C LEU A 54 5.07 3.10 -16.93
N GLY A 55 4.20 3.62 -17.79
CA GLY A 55 4.58 4.40 -18.97
C GLY A 55 5.36 5.68 -18.62
N ALA A 56 5.00 6.32 -17.51
CA ALA A 56 5.68 7.50 -16.97
C ALA A 56 6.94 7.17 -16.14
N GLY A 57 7.35 5.91 -16.07
CA GLY A 57 8.64 5.51 -15.49
C GLY A 57 8.64 5.26 -13.97
N ALA A 58 7.49 4.91 -13.38
CA ALA A 58 7.42 4.45 -11.99
C ALA A 58 8.34 3.24 -11.75
N ASP A 59 9.04 3.21 -10.62
CA ASP A 59 9.87 2.06 -10.20
C ASP A 59 9.08 1.04 -9.36
N GLY A 60 7.82 1.34 -9.08
CA GLY A 60 6.89 0.47 -8.37
C GLY A 60 5.59 1.17 -8.03
N ILE A 61 4.61 0.39 -7.55
CA ILE A 61 3.26 0.86 -7.23
C ILE A 61 2.87 0.42 -5.83
N ILE A 62 2.17 1.28 -5.09
CA ILE A 62 1.45 0.91 -3.87
C ILE A 62 -0.05 1.06 -4.14
N VAL A 63 -0.76 -0.08 -4.17
CA VAL A 63 -2.22 -0.13 -4.19
C VAL A 63 -2.74 0.42 -2.88
N SER A 64 -3.41 1.56 -2.93
CA SER A 64 -3.78 2.32 -1.74
C SER A 64 -4.97 3.23 -1.99
N ASN A 65 -5.96 3.19 -1.10
CA ASN A 65 -7.02 4.20 -1.01
C ASN A 65 -6.76 5.22 0.10
N HIS A 66 -5.47 5.45 0.40
CA HIS A 66 -5.00 6.33 1.47
C HIS A 66 -5.55 5.96 2.87
N GLY A 67 -5.82 4.66 3.06
CA GLY A 67 -6.41 4.14 4.28
C GLY A 67 -7.88 4.51 4.46
N GLY A 68 -8.63 4.70 3.36
CA GLY A 68 -10.05 5.04 3.34
C GLY A 68 -10.32 6.48 3.80
N ARG A 69 -9.50 7.43 3.37
CA ARG A 69 -9.54 8.83 3.84
C ARG A 69 -9.73 9.87 2.75
N GLN A 70 -9.71 9.47 1.48
CA GLN A 70 -9.77 10.38 0.33
C GLN A 70 -11.15 10.32 -0.31
N MET A 71 -11.38 9.36 -1.21
CA MET A 71 -12.70 9.10 -1.77
C MET A 71 -13.42 8.03 -0.96
N ASP A 72 -14.54 8.39 -0.33
CA ASP A 72 -15.39 7.42 0.36
C ASP A 72 -16.08 6.49 -0.65
N SER A 73 -16.47 5.29 -0.20
CA SER A 73 -17.04 4.24 -1.05
C SER A 73 -16.12 3.73 -2.19
N SER A 74 -14.83 4.06 -2.17
CA SER A 74 -13.84 3.39 -3.01
C SER A 74 -13.74 1.91 -2.66
N ILE A 75 -13.46 1.05 -3.64
CA ILE A 75 -13.22 -0.38 -3.42
C ILE A 75 -12.11 -0.65 -2.39
N ALA A 76 -12.12 -1.83 -1.79
CA ALA A 76 -11.05 -2.22 -0.88
C ALA A 76 -9.74 -2.44 -1.65
N THR A 77 -8.60 -2.10 -1.06
CA THR A 77 -7.29 -2.24 -1.71
C THR A 77 -6.95 -3.69 -2.07
N ILE A 78 -7.43 -4.66 -1.29
CA ILE A 78 -7.27 -6.09 -1.59
C ILE A 78 -8.10 -6.54 -2.80
N GLU A 79 -9.20 -5.84 -3.10
CA GLU A 79 -10.06 -6.11 -4.27
C GLU A 79 -9.49 -5.45 -5.53
N ALA A 80 -8.87 -4.27 -5.40
CA ALA A 80 -8.16 -3.58 -6.48
C ALA A 80 -6.85 -4.28 -6.90
N LEU A 81 -6.20 -4.96 -5.95
CA LEU A 81 -4.86 -5.51 -6.12
C LEU A 81 -4.70 -6.44 -7.34
N PRO A 82 -5.61 -7.41 -7.62
CA PRO A 82 -5.46 -8.31 -8.78
C PRO A 82 -5.48 -7.58 -10.13
N GLU A 83 -6.34 -6.58 -10.29
CA GLU A 83 -6.43 -5.78 -11.53
C GLU A 83 -5.12 -5.01 -11.78
N VAL A 84 -4.58 -4.36 -10.74
CA VAL A 84 -3.31 -3.64 -10.81
C VAL A 84 -2.14 -4.59 -11.12
N LEU A 85 -2.10 -5.75 -10.49
CA LEU A 85 -1.06 -6.75 -10.74
C LEU A 85 -1.11 -7.28 -12.18
N ALA A 86 -2.31 -7.56 -12.69
CA ALA A 86 -2.51 -8.01 -14.06
C ALA A 86 -2.05 -6.94 -15.08
N ALA A 87 -2.36 -5.67 -14.83
CA ALA A 87 -1.92 -4.57 -15.67
C ALA A 87 -0.39 -4.37 -15.65
N VAL A 88 0.25 -4.46 -14.49
CA VAL A 88 1.71 -4.32 -14.35
C VAL A 88 2.46 -5.49 -14.99
N ASP A 89 1.89 -6.69 -14.97
CA ASP A 89 2.47 -7.91 -15.54
C ASP A 89 3.93 -8.13 -15.10
N LYS A 90 4.16 -8.03 -13.79
CA LYS A 90 5.47 -8.26 -13.13
C LYS A 90 6.62 -7.35 -13.60
N ARG A 91 6.35 -6.31 -14.40
CA ARG A 91 7.38 -5.36 -14.89
C ARG A 91 8.00 -4.51 -13.80
N ILE A 92 7.22 -4.16 -12.78
CA ILE A 92 7.67 -3.43 -11.57
C ILE A 92 7.03 -4.06 -10.32
N PRO A 93 7.64 -3.91 -9.13
CA PRO A 93 7.05 -4.40 -7.89
C PRO A 93 5.77 -3.64 -7.52
N VAL A 94 4.80 -4.39 -7.02
CA VAL A 94 3.54 -3.87 -6.49
C VAL A 94 3.41 -4.23 -5.01
N TRP A 95 3.13 -3.24 -4.17
CA TRP A 95 2.78 -3.41 -2.77
C TRP A 95 1.34 -2.99 -2.52
N MET A 96 0.83 -3.24 -1.32
CA MET A 96 -0.51 -2.84 -0.90
C MET A 96 -0.51 -2.21 0.50
N ASP A 97 -1.36 -1.21 0.73
CA ASP A 97 -1.74 -0.76 2.08
C ASP A 97 -3.26 -0.79 2.27
N GLY A 98 -3.75 -0.36 3.44
CA GLY A 98 -5.18 -0.33 3.73
C GLY A 98 -5.68 -1.67 4.30
N GLY A 99 -6.44 -1.62 5.39
CA GLY A 99 -7.06 -2.82 5.98
C GLY A 99 -6.16 -3.87 6.64
N VAL A 100 -4.84 -3.89 6.42
CA VAL A 100 -3.94 -4.92 7.02
C VAL A 100 -3.85 -4.77 8.55
N ARG A 101 -4.31 -5.77 9.30
CA ARG A 101 -4.33 -5.75 10.78
C ARG A 101 -3.77 -7.02 11.43
N ASN A 102 -3.66 -8.11 10.70
CA ASN A 102 -3.13 -9.37 11.20
C ASN A 102 -2.29 -10.08 10.14
N GLY A 103 -1.54 -11.12 10.55
CA GLY A 103 -0.66 -11.87 9.65
C GLY A 103 -1.37 -12.58 8.48
N ARG A 104 -2.64 -12.93 8.62
CA ARG A 104 -3.43 -13.55 7.53
C ARG A 104 -3.78 -12.55 6.45
N ASP A 105 -3.92 -11.27 6.79
CA ASP A 105 -4.13 -10.21 5.80
C ASP A 105 -2.86 -10.03 4.94
N ILE A 106 -1.69 -10.08 5.58
CA ILE A 106 -0.38 -10.08 4.90
C ILE A 106 -0.29 -11.30 3.97
N PHE A 107 -0.61 -12.49 4.50
CA PHE A 107 -0.61 -13.73 3.74
C PHE A 107 -1.47 -13.62 2.48
N LYS A 108 -2.70 -13.12 2.60
CA LYS A 108 -3.61 -12.97 1.46
C LYS A 108 -3.08 -12.02 0.40
N ALA A 109 -2.58 -10.85 0.81
CA ALA A 109 -2.04 -9.87 -0.14
C ALA A 109 -0.80 -10.41 -0.88
N VAL A 110 0.10 -11.09 -0.16
CA VAL A 110 1.29 -11.70 -0.75
C VAL A 110 0.91 -12.84 -1.68
N ALA A 111 -0.02 -13.71 -1.29
CA ALA A 111 -0.52 -14.80 -2.13
C ALA A 111 -1.16 -14.31 -3.43
N LEU A 112 -1.86 -13.17 -3.39
CA LEU A 112 -2.42 -12.54 -4.59
C LEU A 112 -1.34 -11.94 -5.51
N GLY A 113 -0.09 -11.81 -5.06
CA GLY A 113 1.04 -11.35 -5.86
C GLY A 113 1.65 -10.02 -5.41
N ALA A 114 1.17 -9.41 -4.32
CA ALA A 114 1.86 -8.24 -3.76
C ALA A 114 3.26 -8.65 -3.26
N ARG A 115 4.27 -7.82 -3.52
CA ARG A 115 5.64 -7.99 -3.01
C ARG A 115 5.71 -7.84 -1.48
N GLY A 116 4.73 -7.18 -0.89
CA GLY A 116 4.60 -6.97 0.54
C GLY A 116 3.51 -5.95 0.83
N VAL A 117 3.36 -5.60 2.10
CA VAL A 117 2.32 -4.66 2.55
C VAL A 117 2.89 -3.57 3.45
N PHE A 118 2.18 -2.44 3.52
CA PHE A 118 2.44 -1.36 4.47
C PHE A 118 1.34 -1.26 5.53
N VAL A 119 1.71 -0.91 6.75
CA VAL A 119 0.78 -0.68 7.87
C VAL A 119 0.90 0.76 8.39
N GLY A 120 -0.23 1.49 8.38
CA GLY A 120 -0.30 2.87 8.87
C GLY A 120 -0.76 2.94 10.32
N ARG A 121 -2.09 2.99 10.54
CA ARG A 121 -2.70 3.18 11.86
C ARG A 121 -2.17 2.23 12.97
N PRO A 122 -1.92 0.93 12.72
CA PRO A 122 -1.33 0.04 13.73
C PRO A 122 -0.03 0.56 14.35
N VAL A 123 0.84 1.19 13.56
CA VAL A 123 2.09 1.78 14.05
C VAL A 123 1.79 2.93 15.03
N LEU A 124 0.82 3.79 14.71
CA LEU A 124 0.42 4.90 15.58
C LEU A 124 -0.23 4.41 16.89
N TRP A 125 -1.00 3.32 16.85
CA TRP A 125 -1.59 2.73 18.06
C TRP A 125 -0.52 2.14 18.98
N GLY A 126 0.45 1.42 18.42
CA GLY A 126 1.60 0.94 19.17
C GLY A 126 2.38 2.10 19.78
N LEU A 127 2.65 3.13 18.99
CA LEU A 127 3.35 4.34 19.43
C LEU A 127 2.64 5.03 20.60
N ALA A 128 1.32 5.20 20.52
CA ALA A 128 0.53 5.82 21.58
C ALA A 128 0.47 4.97 22.86
N THR A 129 0.56 3.65 22.73
CA THR A 129 0.44 2.73 23.88
C THR A 129 1.75 2.62 24.66
N SER A 130 2.89 2.50 23.98
CA SER A 130 4.18 2.25 24.65
C SER A 130 5.38 2.80 23.87
N GLY A 131 5.20 3.92 23.17
CA GLY A 131 6.27 4.56 22.41
C GLY A 131 6.88 3.62 21.37
N SER A 132 8.21 3.69 21.22
CA SER A 132 8.96 2.84 20.29
C SER A 132 8.77 1.34 20.58
N SER A 133 8.68 0.94 21.85
CA SER A 133 8.45 -0.46 22.25
C SER A 133 7.10 -0.97 21.75
N GLY A 134 6.06 -0.13 21.75
CA GLY A 134 4.76 -0.49 21.21
C GLY A 134 4.76 -0.65 19.69
N VAL A 135 5.53 0.19 18.97
CA VAL A 135 5.75 0.01 17.52
C VAL A 135 6.44 -1.32 17.22
N VAL A 136 7.52 -1.63 17.94
CA VAL A 136 8.24 -2.91 17.82
C VAL A 136 7.31 -4.09 18.12
N ALA A 137 6.47 -3.99 19.15
CA ALA A 137 5.50 -5.03 19.50
C ALA A 137 4.49 -5.28 18.39
N VAL A 138 3.90 -4.22 17.81
CA VAL A 138 2.95 -4.34 16.68
C VAL A 138 3.60 -5.03 15.48
N LEU A 139 4.80 -4.59 15.07
CA LEU A 139 5.50 -5.21 13.95
C LEU A 139 5.87 -6.67 14.23
N GLY A 140 6.29 -6.97 15.47
CA GLY A 140 6.59 -8.33 15.90
C GLY A 140 5.38 -9.26 15.92
N ILE A 141 4.20 -8.77 16.31
CA ILE A 141 2.95 -9.53 16.26
C ILE A 141 2.59 -9.87 14.81
N LEU A 142 2.58 -8.87 13.93
CA LEU A 142 2.27 -9.06 12.50
C LEU A 142 3.21 -10.08 11.85
N GLN A 143 4.52 -9.99 12.14
CA GLN A 143 5.51 -10.93 11.63
C GLN A 143 5.24 -12.36 12.14
N LYS A 144 5.01 -12.53 13.44
CA LYS A 144 4.73 -13.86 14.04
C LYS A 144 3.47 -14.48 13.45
N GLU A 145 2.40 -13.72 13.32
CA GLU A 145 1.14 -14.22 12.74
C GLU A 145 1.28 -14.57 11.26
N PHE A 146 2.05 -13.79 10.49
CA PHE A 146 2.31 -14.07 9.09
C PHE A 146 3.10 -15.37 8.93
N LEU A 147 4.18 -15.54 9.70
CA LEU A 147 4.96 -16.78 9.74
C LEU A 147 4.11 -17.98 10.16
N HIS A 148 3.25 -17.81 11.17
CA HIS A 148 2.32 -18.86 11.60
C HIS A 148 1.33 -19.24 10.49
N SER A 149 0.82 -18.26 9.74
CA SER A 149 -0.06 -18.49 8.58
C SER A 149 0.66 -19.26 7.47
N MET A 150 1.92 -18.92 7.17
CA MET A 150 2.74 -19.68 6.22
C MET A 150 2.97 -21.12 6.67
N GLN A 151 3.33 -21.33 7.93
CA GLN A 151 3.58 -22.65 8.51
C GLN A 151 2.33 -23.56 8.47
N LEU A 152 1.18 -23.05 8.90
CA LEU A 152 -0.08 -23.80 8.88
C LEU A 152 -0.55 -24.12 7.46
N SER A 153 -0.22 -23.27 6.49
CA SER A 153 -0.59 -23.45 5.08
C SER A 153 0.44 -24.26 4.29
N GLY A 154 1.55 -24.66 4.91
CA GLY A 154 2.57 -25.52 4.30
C GLY A 154 3.56 -24.80 3.38
N TYR A 155 3.58 -23.47 3.34
CA TYR A 155 4.49 -22.70 2.47
C TYR A 155 5.80 -22.38 3.20
N ARG A 156 6.93 -22.67 2.56
CA ARG A 156 8.27 -22.46 3.14
C ARG A 156 8.93 -21.16 2.68
N SER A 157 8.42 -20.54 1.62
CA SER A 157 8.90 -19.27 1.12
C SER A 157 7.78 -18.45 0.48
N ILE A 158 8.02 -17.15 0.30
CA ILE A 158 7.07 -16.25 -0.37
C ILE A 158 6.90 -16.65 -1.84
N GLU A 159 7.97 -17.10 -2.48
CA GLU A 159 7.96 -17.54 -3.87
C GLU A 159 7.12 -18.80 -4.07
N GLU A 160 7.10 -19.70 -3.08
CA GLU A 160 6.22 -20.87 -3.09
C GLU A 160 4.75 -20.46 -2.99
N LEU A 161 4.45 -19.55 -2.06
CA LEU A 161 3.12 -18.99 -1.86
C LEU A 161 2.59 -18.27 -3.12
N GLN A 162 3.43 -17.47 -3.78
CA GLN A 162 3.07 -16.69 -4.96
C GLN A 162 2.92 -17.52 -6.25
N LYS A 163 3.36 -18.78 -6.25
CA LYS A 163 3.23 -19.69 -7.41
C LYS A 163 2.00 -20.60 -7.31
N ASP A 164 1.32 -20.63 -6.17
CA ASP A 164 0.15 -21.47 -5.95
C ASP A 164 -1.13 -20.66 -6.03
N ASP A 165 -1.79 -20.69 -7.19
CA ASP A 165 -3.05 -19.99 -7.44
C ASP A 165 -4.22 -20.49 -6.56
N ARG A 166 -4.02 -21.55 -5.77
CA ARG A 166 -5.00 -22.08 -4.81
C ARG A 166 -4.79 -21.59 -3.38
N ALA A 167 -3.68 -20.88 -3.11
CA ALA A 167 -3.33 -20.40 -1.77
C ALA A 167 -4.41 -19.47 -1.19
N VAL A 168 -5.08 -18.71 -2.06
CA VAL A 168 -6.23 -17.88 -1.73
C VAL A 168 -7.27 -18.03 -2.81
N VAL A 169 -8.45 -18.55 -2.45
CA VAL A 169 -9.60 -18.52 -3.35
C VAL A 169 -10.14 -17.09 -3.38
N HIS A 170 -9.85 -16.37 -4.46
CA HIS A 170 -10.41 -15.06 -4.70
C HIS A 170 -11.71 -15.17 -5.51
N ALA A 171 -12.82 -14.73 -4.92
CA ALA A 171 -14.09 -14.56 -5.62
C ALA A 171 -14.50 -13.09 -5.54
N SER A 172 -13.88 -12.23 -6.37
CA SER A 172 -14.48 -10.94 -6.69
C SER A 172 -14.90 -10.95 -8.16
N LYS A 173 -16.19 -11.21 -8.36
CA LYS A 173 -16.92 -10.91 -9.61
C LYS A 173 -17.80 -9.70 -9.29
N LEU A 174 -17.20 -8.51 -9.25
CA LEU A 174 -17.95 -7.26 -9.28
C LEU A 174 -18.07 -6.79 -10.73
#